data_AF-A0A2B4RLJ8-F1
#
_entry.id   AF-A0A2B4RLJ8-F1
#
_cell.length_a   1.000
_cell.length_b   1.000
_cell.length_c   1.000
_cell.angle_alpha   90.00
_cell.angle_beta   90.00
_cell.angle_gamma   90.00
#
_symmetry.space_group_name_H-M   'P 1'
#
loop_
_entity.id
_entity.type
_entity.pdbx_description
1 polymer ?
#
loop_
_entity_poly.entity_id
_entity_poly.type
_entity_poly.pdbx_seq_one_letter_code
_entity_poly.pdbx_strand_id
1 'polypeptide(L)'
;MTKKMIDHFGITHFSCTVLNRIGRTNHYDSPQKVCLNGQFYSWYFFDYIRKVYIALENNRKAKPLMSFMHFNTGHEMTGTRMINMDAGMAKFFTDMALFPDTLTVIFSDHGHKMTPFSYTEEGRRELFDPVFFMIIPDSVKEKLGPERMGALVTNQKRIFMLYDVHNAFMSLHDSQNKDSNNHLVSGIFSEIPANRTCAHLYMLPLTRCKCEGFDEAIPVKDNADDHIWLAEFAVGYINDAIQKQYMDGNADAKNKYGYGNCQRLVGKSFEKIVKRFRGEYIFTTMDIRVVPPVGLAEDEVYRVSVKQFAKPRQGVFFLSSVRVTMYNKFASCVDKSVDIKLCLCAKEQTTDANKKEVFLHNGVPRKMFGSDTTVRDLDSNCLLFLRRNYGSFSFGLEVANVCPNRTYTFKLTGSMNQRIFSKSLPVGLELFPKTFHFLTSVYKYLSKVNDPLELKASVRIKKDGTNTFTNLGTFSVT
;
A
#
# COMPACT_ATOMS: atom_id res chain seq x y z
N MET A 1 26.20 10.89 -0.34
CA MET A 1 25.82 9.46 -0.37
C MET A 1 26.73 8.74 0.60
N THR A 2 26.19 8.25 1.72
CA THR A 2 26.93 7.38 2.65
C THR A 2 27.45 6.17 1.87
N LYS A 3 28.75 5.87 2.00
CA LYS A 3 29.36 4.66 1.44
C LYS A 3 28.52 3.46 1.90
N LYS A 4 27.96 2.70 0.95
CA LYS A 4 27.32 1.42 1.28
C LYS A 4 28.41 0.53 1.88
N MET A 5 28.26 0.18 3.16
CA MET A 5 29.18 -0.69 3.91
C MET A 5 28.96 -2.16 3.48
N ILE A 6 29.29 -2.47 2.23
CA ILE A 6 29.23 -3.84 1.69
C ILE A 6 30.66 -4.24 1.36
N ASP A 7 31.20 -5.20 2.11
CA ASP A 7 32.56 -5.69 1.88
C ASP A 7 32.65 -6.59 0.63
N HIS A 8 31.61 -7.38 0.35
CA HIS A 8 31.60 -8.31 -0.78
C HIS A 8 30.18 -8.64 -1.25
N PHE A 9 29.99 -8.81 -2.57
CA PHE A 9 28.70 -9.17 -3.19
C PHE A 9 28.50 -10.68 -3.40
N GLY A 10 29.55 -11.48 -3.29
CA GLY A 10 29.47 -12.93 -3.41
C GLY A 10 28.82 -13.36 -4.72
N ILE A 11 27.82 -14.22 -4.59
CA ILE A 11 27.04 -14.75 -5.71
C ILE A 11 25.69 -14.03 -5.87
N THR A 12 25.54 -12.79 -5.38
CA THR A 12 24.26 -12.04 -5.44
C THR A 12 23.68 -11.97 -6.86
N HIS A 13 24.53 -11.82 -7.89
CA HIS A 13 24.09 -11.72 -9.29
C HIS A 13 24.01 -13.08 -10.02
N PHE A 14 24.34 -14.19 -9.36
CA PHE A 14 24.40 -15.52 -9.98
C PHE A 14 23.07 -15.93 -10.61
N SER A 15 21.98 -15.67 -9.91
CA SER A 15 20.60 -15.85 -10.37
C SER A 15 20.35 -15.26 -11.76
N CYS A 16 20.76 -14.01 -12.00
CA CYS A 16 20.58 -13.34 -13.30
C CYS A 16 21.35 -14.06 -14.41
N THR A 17 22.58 -14.49 -14.12
CA THR A 17 23.42 -15.22 -15.08
C THR A 17 22.79 -16.57 -15.47
N VAL A 18 22.21 -17.30 -14.50
CA VAL A 18 21.54 -18.58 -14.78
C VAL A 18 20.26 -18.36 -15.59
N LEU A 19 19.43 -17.38 -15.20
CA LEU A 19 18.19 -17.08 -15.90
C LEU A 19 18.43 -16.60 -17.35
N ASN A 20 19.46 -15.78 -17.58
CA ASN A 20 19.78 -15.30 -18.93
C ASN A 20 20.09 -16.45 -19.89
N ARG A 21 20.73 -17.54 -19.40
CA ARG A 21 21.02 -18.73 -20.22
C ARG A 21 19.77 -19.48 -20.69
N ILE A 22 18.66 -19.32 -19.99
CA ILE A 22 17.36 -19.92 -20.34
C ILE A 22 16.39 -18.89 -20.93
N GLY A 23 16.89 -17.74 -21.40
CA GLY A 23 16.09 -16.70 -22.04
C GLY A 23 15.12 -15.98 -21.10
N ARG A 24 15.45 -15.89 -19.81
CA ARG A 24 14.61 -15.24 -18.79
C ARG A 24 15.34 -14.12 -18.08
N THR A 25 14.59 -13.08 -17.70
CA THR A 25 15.10 -11.92 -16.96
C THR A 25 14.63 -11.87 -15.51
N ASN A 26 13.69 -12.73 -15.11
CA ASN A 26 13.16 -12.80 -13.75
C ASN A 26 12.83 -14.24 -13.34
N HIS A 27 12.65 -14.44 -12.03
CA HIS A 27 12.39 -15.75 -11.41
C HIS A 27 10.89 -16.11 -11.35
N TYR A 28 9.97 -15.32 -11.88
CA TYR A 28 8.55 -15.53 -11.61
C TYR A 28 7.95 -16.64 -12.50
N ASP A 29 7.12 -17.47 -11.89
CA ASP A 29 6.22 -18.49 -12.48
C ASP A 29 6.86 -19.66 -13.24
N SER A 30 7.92 -19.43 -14.00
CA SER A 30 8.51 -20.42 -14.92
C SER A 30 10.02 -20.24 -15.08
N PRO A 31 10.77 -21.30 -15.45
CA PRO A 31 10.35 -22.70 -15.53
C PRO A 31 10.21 -23.36 -14.14
N GLN A 32 9.48 -24.48 -14.05
CA GLN A 32 9.31 -25.23 -12.79
C GLN A 32 10.63 -25.76 -12.21
N LYS A 33 11.64 -25.98 -13.06
CA LYS A 33 12.99 -26.41 -12.68
C LYS A 33 14.00 -25.45 -13.26
N VAL A 34 14.89 -24.92 -12.41
CA VAL A 34 16.01 -24.08 -12.82
C VAL A 34 17.29 -24.81 -12.40
N CYS A 35 17.99 -25.36 -13.38
CA CYS A 35 19.20 -26.15 -13.16
C CYS A 35 20.41 -25.54 -13.86
N LEU A 36 21.58 -25.68 -13.26
CA LEU A 36 22.88 -25.38 -13.86
C LEU A 36 23.82 -26.55 -13.55
N ASN A 37 24.53 -27.06 -14.57
CA ASN A 37 25.47 -28.18 -14.46
C ASN A 37 24.92 -29.38 -13.65
N GLY A 38 23.66 -29.76 -13.89
CA GLY A 38 23.01 -30.89 -13.22
C GLY A 38 22.52 -30.63 -11.79
N GLN A 39 22.70 -29.41 -11.25
CA GLN A 39 22.24 -29.03 -9.91
C GLN A 39 21.12 -28.01 -9.98
N PHE A 40 20.17 -28.07 -9.05
CA PHE A 40 19.22 -26.97 -8.87
C PHE A 40 19.95 -25.69 -8.49
N TYR A 41 19.57 -24.56 -9.06
CA TYR A 41 20.33 -23.33 -8.86
C TYR A 41 20.36 -22.88 -7.38
N SER A 42 19.34 -23.22 -6.58
CA SER A 42 19.29 -23.01 -5.12
C SER A 42 20.44 -23.69 -4.37
N TRP A 43 20.92 -24.83 -4.87
CA TRP A 43 22.04 -25.55 -4.27
C TRP A 43 23.32 -24.71 -4.23
N TYR A 44 23.61 -23.93 -5.27
CA TYR A 44 24.80 -23.07 -5.34
C TYR A 44 24.81 -22.01 -4.24
N PHE A 45 23.64 -21.53 -3.85
CA PHE A 45 23.47 -20.55 -2.79
C PHE A 45 23.84 -21.15 -1.43
N PHE A 46 23.30 -22.33 -1.13
CA PHE A 46 23.63 -23.06 0.09
C PHE A 46 25.10 -23.48 0.15
N ASP A 47 25.62 -24.05 -0.93
CA ASP A 47 27.02 -24.49 -1.00
C ASP A 47 28.00 -23.32 -0.87
N TYR A 48 27.67 -22.16 -1.46
CA TYR A 48 28.48 -20.95 -1.30
C TYR A 48 28.55 -20.48 0.16
N ILE A 49 27.40 -20.34 0.84
CA ILE A 49 27.39 -19.94 2.26
C ILE A 49 28.22 -20.94 3.06
N ARG A 50 27.95 -22.23 2.92
CA ARG A 50 28.69 -23.29 3.64
C ARG A 50 30.21 -23.17 3.44
N LYS A 51 30.67 -23.00 2.20
CA LYS A 51 32.09 -22.83 1.88
C LYS A 51 32.70 -21.57 2.49
N VAL A 52 31.96 -20.46 2.52
CA VAL A 52 32.40 -19.22 3.17
C VAL A 52 32.60 -19.45 4.66
N TYR A 53 31.65 -20.06 5.36
CA TYR A 53 31.76 -20.32 6.80
C TYR A 53 32.85 -21.34 7.13
N ILE A 54 33.03 -22.38 6.31
CA ILE A 54 34.19 -23.31 6.43
C ILE A 54 35.52 -22.54 6.31
N ALA A 55 35.63 -21.61 5.36
CA ALA A 55 36.85 -20.83 5.19
C ALA A 55 37.10 -19.87 6.37
N LEU A 56 36.04 -19.33 6.97
CA LEU A 56 36.13 -18.49 8.17
C LEU A 56 36.63 -19.28 9.37
N GLU A 57 36.03 -20.45 9.66
CA GLU A 57 36.43 -21.27 10.82
C GLU A 57 37.87 -21.78 10.71
N ASN A 58 38.30 -22.12 9.49
CA ASN A 58 39.68 -22.56 9.26
C ASN A 58 40.71 -21.42 9.31
N ASN A 59 40.28 -20.16 9.43
CA ASN A 59 41.15 -19.01 9.47
C ASN A 59 41.03 -18.26 10.81
N ARG A 60 41.98 -18.51 11.71
CA ARG A 60 42.04 -17.83 13.03
C ARG A 60 42.18 -16.31 12.98
N LYS A 61 42.57 -15.74 11.82
CA LYS A 61 42.66 -14.29 11.61
C LYS A 61 41.40 -13.69 10.97
N ALA A 62 40.40 -14.52 10.65
CA ALA A 62 39.15 -14.05 10.08
C ALA A 62 38.42 -13.14 11.07
N LYS A 63 37.82 -12.07 10.53
CA LYS A 63 36.94 -11.19 11.30
C LYS A 63 35.53 -11.78 11.34
N PRO A 64 34.70 -11.40 12.33
CA PRO A 64 33.29 -11.76 12.35
C PRO A 64 32.60 -11.37 11.04
N LEU A 65 31.77 -12.27 10.50
CA LEU A 65 31.02 -12.05 9.27
C LEU A 65 29.52 -11.98 9.57
N MET A 66 28.88 -10.90 9.12
CA MET A 66 27.45 -10.86 8.88
C MET A 66 27.20 -11.12 7.39
N SER A 67 26.53 -12.22 7.07
CA SER A 67 26.14 -12.55 5.70
C SER A 67 24.62 -12.61 5.56
N PHE A 68 24.11 -12.29 4.38
CA PHE A 68 22.68 -12.31 4.07
C PHE A 68 22.48 -12.91 2.68
N MET A 69 21.44 -13.73 2.55
CA MET A 69 21.07 -14.35 1.29
C MET A 69 19.55 -14.38 1.13
N HIS A 70 19.10 -14.06 -0.08
CA HIS A 70 17.70 -13.97 -0.42
C HIS A 70 17.33 -14.99 -1.50
N PHE A 71 16.28 -15.77 -1.27
CA PHE A 71 15.80 -16.80 -2.17
C PHE A 71 14.44 -16.42 -2.76
N ASN A 72 14.34 -16.45 -4.10
CA ASN A 72 13.07 -16.18 -4.81
C ASN A 72 12.29 -17.47 -5.13
N THR A 73 12.65 -18.60 -4.52
CA THR A 73 12.15 -19.94 -4.87
C THR A 73 10.62 -20.04 -4.78
N GLY A 74 10.01 -19.41 -3.77
CA GLY A 74 8.56 -19.45 -3.52
C GLY A 74 7.71 -18.51 -4.39
N HIS A 75 8.32 -17.72 -5.28
CA HIS A 75 7.59 -16.84 -6.21
C HIS A 75 7.16 -17.56 -7.49
N GLU A 76 6.40 -18.65 -7.35
CA GLU A 76 5.85 -19.43 -8.45
C GLU A 76 4.58 -20.17 -8.01
N MET A 77 3.74 -20.59 -8.96
CA MET A 77 2.36 -21.04 -8.69
C MET A 77 2.21 -22.50 -8.23
N THR A 78 3.23 -23.33 -8.45
CA THR A 78 3.12 -24.80 -8.47
C THR A 78 3.69 -25.48 -7.22
N GLY A 79 4.53 -24.78 -6.45
CA GLY A 79 5.30 -25.37 -5.35
C GLY A 79 6.49 -26.24 -5.79
N THR A 80 6.64 -26.52 -7.09
CA THR A 80 7.67 -27.42 -7.62
C THR A 80 9.08 -26.95 -7.25
N ARG A 81 9.32 -25.63 -7.21
CA ARG A 81 10.65 -25.13 -6.87
C ARG A 81 10.97 -25.28 -5.39
N MET A 82 9.96 -25.20 -4.54
CA MET A 82 10.11 -25.49 -3.12
C MET A 82 10.53 -26.96 -2.93
N ILE A 83 9.87 -27.89 -3.63
CA ILE A 83 10.24 -29.32 -3.63
C ILE A 83 11.69 -29.52 -4.11
N ASN A 84 12.10 -28.84 -5.18
CA ASN A 84 13.47 -28.94 -5.69
C ASN A 84 14.53 -28.41 -4.69
N MET A 85 14.15 -27.47 -3.82
CA MET A 85 15.03 -26.86 -2.82
C MET A 85 15.09 -27.67 -1.52
N ASP A 86 14.06 -28.47 -1.23
CA ASP A 86 13.83 -29.11 0.06
C ASP A 86 15.03 -29.91 0.59
N ALA A 87 15.50 -30.90 -0.18
CA ALA A 87 16.66 -31.73 0.22
C ALA A 87 17.94 -30.91 0.41
N GLY A 88 18.17 -29.90 -0.44
CA GLY A 88 19.32 -29.00 -0.32
C GLY A 88 19.23 -28.10 0.91
N MET A 89 18.03 -27.64 1.24
CA MET A 89 17.76 -26.80 2.40
C MET A 89 17.87 -27.58 3.70
N ALA A 90 17.35 -28.81 3.74
CA ALA A 90 17.51 -29.70 4.89
C ALA A 90 18.99 -29.95 5.19
N LYS A 91 19.79 -30.28 4.17
CA LYS A 91 21.24 -30.42 4.32
C LYS A 91 21.89 -29.12 4.82
N PHE A 92 21.51 -27.99 4.25
CA PHE A 92 22.02 -26.68 4.67
C PHE A 92 21.73 -26.41 6.16
N PHE A 93 20.55 -26.76 6.66
CA PHE A 93 20.23 -26.60 8.09
C PHE A 93 21.15 -27.45 8.98
N THR A 94 21.37 -28.71 8.61
CA THR A 94 22.31 -29.58 9.33
C THR A 94 23.73 -29.03 9.27
N ASP A 95 24.20 -28.59 8.09
CA ASP A 95 25.53 -28.02 7.92
C ASP A 95 25.72 -26.76 8.78
N MET A 96 24.73 -25.86 8.81
CA MET A 96 24.81 -24.62 9.60
C MET A 96 24.81 -24.86 11.11
N ALA A 97 24.17 -25.94 11.57
CA ALA A 97 24.18 -26.33 12.97
C ALA A 97 25.56 -26.82 13.45
N LEU A 98 26.44 -27.23 12.53
CA LEU A 98 27.79 -27.69 12.85
C LEU A 98 28.81 -26.57 13.05
N PHE A 99 28.46 -25.31 12.74
CA PHE A 99 29.34 -24.17 12.93
C PHE A 99 29.19 -23.58 14.35
N PRO A 100 30.04 -23.93 15.33
CA PRO A 100 29.82 -23.60 16.74
C PRO A 100 29.60 -22.11 17.02
N ASP A 101 30.24 -21.22 16.28
CA ASP A 101 30.19 -19.78 16.55
C ASP A 101 29.19 -19.01 15.66
N THR A 102 28.24 -19.71 15.04
CA THR A 102 27.32 -19.11 14.05
C THR A 102 25.87 -19.15 14.51
N LEU A 103 25.26 -17.97 14.65
CA LEU A 103 23.80 -17.83 14.75
C LEU A 103 23.20 -17.74 13.34
N THR A 104 22.30 -18.66 12.99
CA THR A 104 21.60 -18.63 11.69
C THR A 104 20.12 -18.33 11.89
N VAL A 105 19.58 -17.37 11.15
CA VAL A 105 18.14 -17.06 11.14
C VAL A 105 17.60 -17.20 9.73
N ILE A 106 16.53 -17.97 9.59
CA ILE A 106 15.83 -18.24 8.34
C ILE A 106 14.40 -17.75 8.50
N PHE A 107 13.99 -16.83 7.65
CA PHE A 107 12.64 -16.28 7.69
C PHE A 107 12.18 -15.87 6.30
N SER A 108 10.87 -15.72 6.15
CA SER A 108 10.25 -15.16 4.95
C SER A 108 9.71 -13.75 5.23
N ASP A 109 9.74 -12.90 4.21
CA ASP A 109 9.17 -11.56 4.24
C ASP A 109 7.63 -11.57 4.24
N HIS A 110 7.02 -12.57 3.59
CA HIS A 110 5.58 -12.79 3.55
C HIS A 110 5.23 -14.25 3.19
N GLY A 111 4.00 -14.69 3.49
CA GLY A 111 3.47 -15.98 3.03
C GLY A 111 3.23 -16.05 1.50
N HIS A 112 2.59 -17.11 1.02
CA HIS A 112 2.46 -17.31 -0.42
C HIS A 112 1.46 -16.33 -1.09
N LYS A 113 1.87 -15.68 -2.20
CA LYS A 113 1.05 -14.66 -2.89
C LYS A 113 0.65 -15.00 -4.33
N MET A 114 1.21 -16.06 -4.89
CA MET A 114 1.10 -16.31 -6.32
C MET A 114 -0.21 -17.02 -6.65
N THR A 115 -0.66 -17.96 -5.81
CA THR A 115 -1.92 -18.69 -6.05
C THR A 115 -3.17 -17.84 -5.79
N PRO A 116 -4.31 -18.17 -6.44
CA PRO A 116 -5.61 -17.54 -6.16
C PRO A 116 -6.04 -17.66 -4.69
N PHE A 117 -5.52 -18.66 -3.97
CA PHE A 117 -5.77 -18.83 -2.54
C PHE A 117 -5.36 -17.60 -1.73
N SER A 118 -4.28 -16.90 -2.13
CA SER A 118 -3.82 -15.67 -1.47
C SER A 118 -4.84 -14.52 -1.47
N TYR A 119 -5.90 -14.62 -2.28
CA TYR A 119 -7.00 -13.66 -2.33
C TYR A 119 -8.18 -14.00 -1.40
N THR A 120 -8.22 -15.22 -0.84
CA THR A 120 -9.20 -15.65 0.19
C THR A 120 -8.85 -15.04 1.55
N GLU A 121 -9.78 -14.96 2.50
CA GLU A 121 -9.44 -14.41 3.83
C GLU A 121 -8.45 -15.30 4.59
N GLU A 122 -8.52 -16.62 4.40
CA GLU A 122 -7.57 -17.59 4.95
C GLU A 122 -6.18 -17.40 4.36
N GLY A 123 -6.07 -17.35 3.03
CA GLY A 123 -4.78 -17.11 2.36
C GLY A 123 -4.22 -15.72 2.65
N ARG A 124 -5.06 -14.73 2.92
CA ARG A 124 -4.61 -13.42 3.41
C ARG A 124 -4.05 -13.49 4.83
N ARG A 125 -4.56 -14.36 5.70
CA ARG A 125 -3.96 -14.60 7.03
C ARG A 125 -2.62 -15.31 6.89
N GLU A 126 -2.54 -16.34 6.05
CA GLU A 126 -1.29 -17.05 5.76
C GLU A 126 -0.21 -16.13 5.17
N LEU A 127 -0.60 -15.19 4.30
CA LEU A 127 0.31 -14.18 3.74
C LEU A 127 1.04 -13.35 4.83
N PHE A 128 0.45 -13.18 6.01
CA PHE A 128 1.05 -12.43 7.13
C PHE A 128 1.49 -13.34 8.29
N ASP A 129 1.55 -14.65 8.07
CA ASP A 129 2.10 -15.65 9.00
C ASP A 129 3.31 -16.36 8.36
N PRO A 130 4.39 -15.62 8.03
CA PRO A 130 5.56 -16.21 7.39
C PRO A 130 6.33 -17.12 8.35
N VAL A 131 7.08 -18.06 7.78
CA VAL A 131 8.02 -18.89 8.53
C VAL A 131 9.12 -18.04 9.16
N PHE A 132 9.48 -18.36 10.40
CA PHE A 132 10.64 -17.83 11.11
C PHE A 132 11.26 -18.94 11.96
N PHE A 133 12.56 -19.15 11.83
CA PHE A 133 13.28 -20.19 12.55
C PHE A 133 14.74 -19.77 12.77
N MET A 134 15.32 -20.23 13.89
CA MET A 134 16.70 -19.96 14.28
C MET A 134 17.46 -21.26 14.54
N ILE A 135 18.68 -21.36 14.02
CA ILE A 135 19.65 -22.41 14.37
C ILE A 135 20.63 -21.79 15.36
N ILE A 136 20.67 -22.35 16.56
CA ILE A 136 21.48 -21.87 17.68
C ILE A 136 22.38 -23.02 18.16
N PRO A 137 23.63 -23.11 17.69
CA PRO A 137 24.61 -24.08 18.20
C PRO A 137 24.89 -23.90 19.69
N ASP A 138 25.39 -24.94 20.36
CA ASP A 138 25.59 -24.94 21.82
C ASP A 138 26.50 -23.81 22.31
N SER A 139 27.60 -23.51 21.61
CA SER A 139 28.48 -22.38 21.96
C SER A 139 27.84 -21.01 21.75
N VAL A 140 26.90 -20.86 20.81
CA VAL A 140 26.09 -19.63 20.69
C VAL A 140 25.11 -19.54 21.86
N LYS A 141 24.47 -20.65 22.21
CA LYS A 141 23.56 -20.75 23.36
C LYS A 141 24.27 -20.35 24.66
N GLU A 142 25.51 -20.81 24.88
CA GLU A 142 26.32 -20.40 26.03
C GLU A 142 26.60 -18.89 26.05
N LYS A 143 26.94 -18.30 24.90
CA LYS A 143 27.16 -16.84 24.77
C LYS A 143 25.89 -16.01 24.96
N LEU A 144 24.73 -16.53 24.53
CA LEU A 144 23.44 -15.88 24.73
C LEU A 144 23.00 -15.92 26.19
N GLY A 145 23.38 -16.97 26.92
CA GLY A 145 23.04 -17.16 28.33
C GLY A 145 21.63 -17.72 28.56
N PRO A 146 21.36 -18.23 29.77
CA PRO A 146 20.12 -18.93 30.09
C PRO A 146 18.87 -18.05 30.00
N GLU A 147 18.99 -16.76 30.32
CA GLU A 147 17.87 -15.82 30.30
C GLU A 147 17.33 -15.58 28.88
N ARG A 148 18.21 -15.20 27.94
CA ARG A 148 17.82 -15.01 26.54
C ARG A 148 17.33 -16.30 25.89
N MET A 149 17.96 -17.42 26.22
CA MET A 149 17.52 -18.73 25.73
C MET A 149 16.15 -19.12 26.29
N GLY A 150 15.89 -18.83 27.57
CA GLY A 150 14.58 -18.98 28.18
C GLY A 150 13.52 -18.11 27.49
N ALA A 151 13.84 -16.84 27.24
CA ALA A 151 12.98 -15.92 26.50
C ALA A 151 12.67 -16.42 25.08
N LEU A 152 13.68 -16.90 24.33
CA LEU A 152 13.46 -17.48 22.99
C LEU A 152 12.52 -18.68 23.03
N VAL A 153 12.64 -19.56 24.03
CA VAL A 153 11.73 -20.70 24.22
C VAL A 153 10.31 -20.23 24.56
N THR A 154 10.17 -19.32 25.53
CA THR A 154 8.87 -18.73 25.90
C THR A 154 8.20 -18.04 24.69
N ASN A 155 8.99 -17.31 23.90
CA ASN A 155 8.53 -16.52 22.77
C ASN A 155 8.06 -17.33 21.57
N GLN A 156 8.37 -18.64 21.49
CA GLN A 156 7.78 -19.53 20.47
C GLN A 156 6.25 -19.57 20.53
N LYS A 157 5.66 -19.23 21.68
CA LYS A 157 4.21 -19.13 21.90
C LYS A 157 3.71 -17.69 22.00
N ARG A 158 4.50 -16.71 21.57
CA ARG A 158 4.16 -15.27 21.62
C ARG A 158 4.07 -14.71 20.21
N ILE A 159 3.21 -13.71 20.04
CA ILE A 159 3.17 -12.96 18.80
C ILE A 159 4.31 -11.92 18.78
N PHE A 160 5.06 -11.90 17.69
CA PHE A 160 6.13 -10.94 17.46
C PHE A 160 6.17 -10.52 15.99
N MET A 161 6.92 -9.46 15.72
CA MET A 161 7.20 -8.95 14.38
C MET A 161 8.71 -8.85 14.17
N LEU A 162 9.18 -8.78 12.92
CA LEU A 162 10.62 -8.66 12.62
C LEU A 162 11.28 -7.42 13.26
N TYR A 163 10.50 -6.43 13.69
CA TYR A 163 11.01 -5.33 14.51
C TYR A 163 11.53 -5.79 15.89
N ASP A 164 10.88 -6.80 16.50
CA ASP A 164 11.37 -7.40 17.74
C ASP A 164 12.68 -8.19 17.49
N VAL A 165 12.84 -8.78 16.31
CA VAL A 165 14.10 -9.44 15.92
C VAL A 165 15.21 -8.42 15.70
N HIS A 166 14.89 -7.29 15.05
CA HIS A 166 15.81 -6.17 14.90
C HIS A 166 16.30 -5.65 16.25
N ASN A 167 15.38 -5.38 17.18
CA ASN A 167 15.71 -4.92 18.53
C ASN A 167 16.61 -5.93 19.26
N ALA A 168 16.33 -7.22 19.15
CA ALA A 168 17.17 -8.28 19.73
C ALA A 168 18.61 -8.23 19.21
N PHE A 169 18.82 -8.05 17.91
CA PHE A 169 20.18 -7.96 17.37
C PHE A 169 20.86 -6.63 17.69
N MET A 170 20.12 -5.53 17.72
CA MET A 170 20.69 -4.23 18.11
C MET A 170 21.10 -4.21 19.58
N SER A 171 20.36 -4.90 20.46
CA SER A 171 20.74 -4.98 21.87
C SER A 171 22.04 -5.74 22.10
N LEU A 172 22.48 -6.63 21.20
CA LEU A 172 23.80 -7.27 21.31
C LEU A 172 24.96 -6.29 21.14
N HIS A 173 24.74 -5.18 20.44
CA HIS A 173 25.75 -4.14 20.22
C HIS A 173 25.72 -3.04 21.30
N ASP A 174 24.57 -2.85 21.97
CA ASP A 174 24.38 -1.81 22.97
C ASP A 174 24.92 -2.25 24.33
N SER A 175 26.09 -1.72 24.73
CA SER A 175 26.73 -2.08 26.00
C SER A 175 25.92 -1.68 27.24
N GLN A 176 25.03 -0.69 27.14
CA GLN A 176 24.19 -0.26 28.26
C GLN A 176 22.93 -1.12 28.38
N ASN A 177 22.37 -1.53 27.25
CA ASN A 177 21.09 -2.23 27.21
C ASN A 177 21.19 -3.72 26.86
N LYS A 178 22.40 -4.26 26.69
CA LYS A 178 22.60 -5.68 26.35
C LYS A 178 21.85 -6.63 27.27
N ASP A 179 21.82 -6.34 28.57
CA ASP A 179 21.21 -7.20 29.58
C ASP A 179 19.82 -6.69 30.01
N SER A 180 19.17 -5.88 29.16
CA SER A 180 17.83 -5.37 29.44
C SER A 180 16.78 -6.46 29.29
N ASN A 181 15.96 -6.63 30.32
CA ASN A 181 14.78 -7.51 30.32
C ASN A 181 13.53 -6.86 29.71
N ASN A 182 13.69 -5.65 29.17
CA ASN A 182 12.61 -4.96 28.48
C ASN A 182 12.54 -5.41 27.03
N HIS A 183 11.49 -6.16 26.67
CA HIS A 183 11.25 -6.60 25.28
C HIS A 183 11.15 -5.45 24.26
N LEU A 184 10.84 -4.22 24.68
CA LEU A 184 10.87 -3.06 23.78
C LEU A 184 12.30 -2.67 23.37
N VAL A 185 13.30 -3.10 24.13
CA VAL A 185 14.72 -2.80 23.93
C VAL A 185 15.47 -4.00 23.35
N SER A 186 15.32 -5.18 23.96
CA SER A 186 16.03 -6.41 23.56
C SER A 186 15.15 -7.39 22.78
N GLY A 187 13.93 -6.99 22.41
CA GLY A 187 13.11 -7.72 21.44
C GLY A 187 12.84 -9.17 21.85
N ILE A 188 13.07 -10.10 20.92
CA ILE A 188 12.87 -11.55 21.17
C ILE A 188 13.87 -12.16 22.16
N PHE A 189 14.93 -11.45 22.56
CA PHE A 189 15.85 -11.89 23.63
C PHE A 189 15.35 -11.59 25.05
N SER A 190 14.19 -10.93 25.18
CA SER A 190 13.43 -10.84 26.43
C SER A 190 12.06 -11.45 26.27
N GLU A 191 11.43 -11.84 27.38
CA GLU A 191 10.07 -12.38 27.34
C GLU A 191 9.08 -11.34 26.81
N ILE A 192 8.38 -11.71 25.73
CA ILE A 192 7.29 -10.92 25.18
C ILE A 192 6.03 -11.18 26.03
N PRO A 193 5.29 -10.14 26.43
CA PRO A 193 4.12 -10.29 27.28
C PRO A 193 3.09 -11.29 26.72
N ALA A 194 2.56 -12.14 27.60
CA ALA A 194 1.57 -13.15 27.25
C ALA A 194 0.27 -12.56 26.68
N ASN A 195 -0.07 -11.35 27.12
CA ASN A 195 -1.25 -10.60 26.71
C ASN A 195 -0.98 -9.66 25.51
N ARG A 196 0.18 -9.76 24.85
CA ARG A 196 0.44 -9.00 23.63
C ARG A 196 -0.51 -9.44 22.53
N THR A 197 -1.43 -8.57 22.18
CA THR A 197 -2.32 -8.72 21.01
C THR A 197 -1.78 -7.99 19.79
N CYS A 198 -2.36 -8.26 18.62
CA CYS A 198 -2.07 -7.51 17.39
C CYS A 198 -2.30 -6.00 17.51
N ALA A 199 -3.06 -5.50 18.51
CA ALA A 199 -3.23 -4.06 18.72
C ALA A 199 -1.93 -3.36 19.14
N HIS A 200 -0.98 -4.11 19.70
CA HIS A 200 0.35 -3.63 20.08
C HIS A 200 1.38 -3.74 18.95
N LEU A 201 1.00 -4.30 17.80
CA LEU A 201 1.89 -4.47 16.65
C LEU A 201 1.71 -3.32 15.68
N TYR A 202 2.83 -2.87 15.09
CA TYR A 202 2.77 -2.01 13.93
C TYR A 202 2.29 -2.83 12.73
N MET A 203 0.99 -2.70 12.39
CA MET A 203 0.38 -3.39 11.26
C MET A 203 0.12 -2.42 10.12
N LEU A 204 0.50 -2.83 8.92
CA LEU A 204 0.07 -2.14 7.71
C LEU A 204 -1.45 -2.29 7.55
N PRO A 205 -2.14 -1.34 6.89
CA PRO A 205 -3.59 -1.29 6.84
C PRO A 205 -4.28 -2.56 6.29
N LEU A 206 -3.60 -3.28 5.40
CA LEU A 206 -4.12 -4.49 4.75
C LEU A 206 -3.57 -5.79 5.36
N THR A 207 -2.77 -5.69 6.43
CA THR A 207 -2.29 -6.83 7.20
C THR A 207 -3.45 -7.51 7.92
N ARG A 208 -3.41 -8.84 7.97
CA ARG A 208 -4.35 -9.67 8.74
C ARG A 208 -3.61 -10.23 9.95
N CYS A 209 -4.27 -10.17 11.09
CA CYS A 209 -3.78 -10.77 12.32
C CYS A 209 -4.13 -12.26 12.36
N LYS A 210 -3.24 -13.07 12.94
CA LYS A 210 -3.47 -14.49 13.21
C LYS A 210 -4.38 -14.74 14.42
N CYS A 211 -4.45 -13.79 15.36
CA CYS A 211 -5.26 -13.94 16.57
C CYS A 211 -6.76 -14.01 16.21
N GLU A 212 -7.41 -15.07 16.68
CA GLU A 212 -8.85 -15.25 16.55
C GLU A 212 -9.60 -14.08 17.22
N GLY A 213 -10.70 -13.64 16.60
CA GLY A 213 -11.50 -12.50 17.08
C GLY A 213 -10.85 -11.12 16.92
N PHE A 214 -9.55 -11.02 16.65
CA PHE A 214 -8.87 -9.72 16.53
C PHE A 214 -9.35 -8.93 15.30
N ASP A 215 -9.52 -9.64 14.19
CA ASP A 215 -10.03 -9.10 12.93
C ASP A 215 -11.48 -9.55 12.72
N GLU A 216 -12.34 -9.35 13.72
CA GLU A 216 -13.78 -9.52 13.54
C GLU A 216 -14.24 -8.68 12.34
N ALA A 217 -14.56 -9.41 11.28
CA ALA A 217 -14.92 -8.89 9.98
C ALA A 217 -16.44 -8.85 9.92
N ILE A 218 -16.99 -7.64 9.87
CA ILE A 218 -18.41 -7.47 9.61
C ILE A 218 -18.56 -7.22 8.11
N PRO A 219 -19.04 -8.22 7.33
CA PRO A 219 -19.31 -8.02 5.93
C PRO A 219 -20.42 -6.99 5.78
N VAL A 220 -20.28 -6.14 4.77
CA VAL A 220 -21.30 -5.17 4.39
C VAL A 220 -21.75 -5.50 2.98
N LYS A 221 -23.04 -5.30 2.69
CA LYS A 221 -23.62 -5.49 1.37
C LYS A 221 -22.85 -4.68 0.32
N ASP A 222 -22.58 -5.28 -0.82
CA ASP A 222 -21.98 -4.58 -1.96
C ASP A 222 -22.81 -3.35 -2.36
N ASN A 223 -22.13 -2.27 -2.73
CA ASN A 223 -22.75 -0.99 -3.07
C ASN A 223 -23.71 -0.43 -2.00
N ALA A 224 -23.47 -0.70 -0.71
CA ALA A 224 -24.34 -0.19 0.35
C ALA A 224 -24.36 1.35 0.41
N ASP A 225 -25.57 1.92 0.47
CA ASP A 225 -25.81 3.38 0.46
C ASP A 225 -25.12 4.14 1.61
N ASP A 226 -24.88 3.48 2.74
CA ASP A 226 -24.21 4.03 3.91
C ASP A 226 -22.66 3.95 3.83
N HIS A 227 -22.11 3.29 2.80
CA HIS A 227 -20.67 3.13 2.59
C HIS A 227 -20.13 3.77 1.31
N ILE A 228 -21.01 4.18 0.39
CA ILE A 228 -20.63 4.83 -0.87
C ILE A 228 -19.81 6.11 -0.68
N TRP A 229 -20.04 6.87 0.40
CA TRP A 229 -19.23 8.05 0.73
C TRP A 229 -17.77 7.72 1.05
N LEU A 230 -17.48 6.53 1.59
CA LEU A 230 -16.11 6.06 1.80
C LEU A 230 -15.45 5.65 0.47
N ALA A 231 -16.20 5.04 -0.44
CA ALA A 231 -15.72 4.72 -1.79
C ALA A 231 -15.42 6.00 -2.58
N GLU A 232 -16.32 6.98 -2.50
CA GLU A 232 -16.16 8.34 -3.03
C GLU A 232 -14.90 9.02 -2.50
N PHE A 233 -14.70 8.99 -1.18
CA PHE A 233 -13.50 9.51 -0.53
C PHE A 233 -12.23 8.84 -1.06
N ALA A 234 -12.22 7.52 -1.17
CA ALA A 234 -11.05 6.77 -1.61
C ALA A 234 -10.68 7.07 -3.08
N VAL A 235 -11.66 7.10 -3.99
CA VAL A 235 -11.44 7.47 -5.40
C VAL A 235 -10.98 8.91 -5.52
N GLY A 236 -11.60 9.83 -4.78
CA GLY A 236 -11.19 11.24 -4.73
C GLY A 236 -9.74 11.41 -4.27
N TYR A 237 -9.35 10.70 -3.22
CA TYR A 237 -7.96 10.71 -2.72
C TYR A 237 -6.95 10.17 -3.75
N ILE A 238 -7.27 9.06 -4.42
CA ILE A 238 -6.38 8.49 -5.44
C ILE A 238 -6.25 9.44 -6.64
N ASN A 239 -7.36 10.06 -7.07
CA ASN A 239 -7.35 11.05 -8.15
C ASN A 239 -6.49 12.28 -7.82
N ASP A 240 -6.64 12.84 -6.61
CA ASP A 240 -5.79 13.93 -6.12
C ASP A 240 -4.30 13.53 -6.14
N ALA A 241 -3.98 12.29 -5.75
CA ALA A 241 -2.61 11.77 -5.73
C ALA A 241 -2.01 11.62 -7.14
N ILE A 242 -2.75 11.09 -8.12
CA ILE A 242 -2.30 10.98 -9.51
C ILE A 242 -1.97 12.35 -10.08
N GLN A 243 -2.89 13.31 -9.94
CA GLN A 243 -2.71 14.67 -10.43
C GLN A 243 -1.51 15.36 -9.78
N LYS A 244 -1.35 15.21 -8.45
CA LYS A 244 -0.20 15.76 -7.73
C LYS A 244 1.12 15.17 -8.21
N GLN A 245 1.22 13.85 -8.35
CA GLN A 245 2.43 13.18 -8.84
C GLN A 245 2.83 13.67 -10.24
N TYR A 246 1.85 13.81 -11.13
CA TYR A 246 2.09 14.33 -12.47
C TYR A 246 2.61 15.77 -12.43
N MET A 247 1.94 16.65 -11.69
CA MET A 247 2.30 18.06 -11.57
C MET A 247 3.69 18.27 -10.98
N ASP A 248 4.00 17.58 -9.88
CA ASP A 248 5.28 17.72 -9.18
C ASP A 248 6.45 17.25 -10.06
N GLY A 249 6.26 16.16 -10.81
CA GLY A 249 7.31 15.62 -11.68
C GLY A 249 7.47 16.31 -13.03
N ASN A 250 6.59 17.26 -13.38
CA ASN A 250 6.61 17.99 -14.66
C ASN A 250 6.58 19.51 -14.46
N ALA A 251 7.11 20.03 -13.35
CA ALA A 251 7.01 21.45 -12.97
C ALA A 251 7.46 22.45 -14.07
N ASP A 252 8.39 22.04 -14.93
CA ASP A 252 8.97 22.86 -16.01
C ASP A 252 8.30 22.64 -17.39
N ALA A 253 7.35 21.71 -17.49
CA ALA A 253 6.68 21.39 -18.76
C ALA A 253 5.59 22.42 -19.10
N LYS A 254 5.40 22.67 -20.41
CA LYS A 254 4.29 23.51 -20.90
C LYS A 254 2.90 22.96 -20.54
N ASN A 255 2.77 21.63 -20.43
CA ASN A 255 1.52 20.93 -20.08
C ASN A 255 1.60 20.30 -18.68
N LYS A 256 2.06 21.05 -17.67
CA LYS A 256 2.33 20.50 -16.34
C LYS A 256 1.12 20.18 -15.46
N TYR A 257 -0.10 20.55 -15.86
CA TYR A 257 -1.28 20.41 -15.02
C TYR A 257 -2.24 19.32 -15.51
N GLY A 258 -3.02 18.77 -14.57
CA GLY A 258 -3.97 17.68 -14.82
C GLY A 258 -3.35 16.30 -14.59
N TYR A 259 -3.81 15.31 -15.35
CA TYR A 259 -3.48 13.90 -15.12
C TYR A 259 -2.42 13.33 -16.09
N GLY A 260 -1.89 14.15 -17.01
CA GLY A 260 -0.97 13.68 -18.04
C GLY A 260 -1.61 12.64 -18.96
N ASN A 261 -0.91 11.51 -19.16
CA ASN A 261 -1.41 10.34 -19.88
C ASN A 261 -2.39 9.51 -19.05
N CYS A 262 -2.44 9.72 -17.73
CA CYS A 262 -3.36 8.99 -16.87
C CYS A 262 -4.78 9.51 -17.03
N GLN A 263 -5.74 8.60 -17.03
CA GLN A 263 -7.16 8.89 -16.94
C GLN A 263 -7.55 9.11 -15.49
N ARG A 264 -8.41 10.10 -15.27
CA ARG A 264 -9.10 10.29 -13.99
C ARG A 264 -9.98 9.08 -13.69
N LEU A 265 -9.83 8.51 -12.50
CA LEU A 265 -10.62 7.37 -12.06
C LEU A 265 -12.09 7.75 -11.89
N VAL A 266 -12.97 6.89 -12.41
CA VAL A 266 -14.42 6.98 -12.25
C VAL A 266 -14.91 5.68 -11.64
N GLY A 267 -15.33 5.73 -10.38
CA GLY A 267 -15.94 4.62 -9.66
C GLY A 267 -17.24 4.18 -10.31
N LYS A 268 -17.35 2.87 -10.57
CA LYS A 268 -18.53 2.21 -11.15
C LYS A 268 -19.34 1.53 -10.05
N SER A 269 -18.66 0.76 -9.21
CA SER A 269 -19.23 0.03 -8.08
C SER A 269 -18.15 -0.30 -7.05
N PHE A 270 -18.56 -0.79 -5.88
CA PHE A 270 -17.65 -1.29 -4.87
C PHE A 270 -18.24 -2.53 -4.18
N GLU A 271 -17.37 -3.49 -3.89
CA GLU A 271 -17.75 -4.82 -3.40
C GLU A 271 -16.79 -5.33 -2.32
N LYS A 272 -17.13 -6.47 -1.71
CA LYS A 272 -16.31 -7.14 -0.69
C LYS A 272 -15.95 -6.21 0.46
N ILE A 273 -16.95 -5.44 0.89
CA ILE A 273 -16.79 -4.44 1.94
C ILE A 273 -16.70 -5.18 3.27
N VAL A 274 -15.65 -4.88 4.03
CA VAL A 274 -15.45 -5.46 5.36
C VAL A 274 -15.08 -4.36 6.34
N LYS A 275 -15.84 -4.28 7.44
CA LYS A 275 -15.54 -3.42 8.58
C LYS A 275 -14.81 -4.21 9.65
N ARG A 276 -13.83 -3.57 10.29
CA ARG A 276 -13.09 -4.10 11.44
C ARG A 276 -13.00 -3.02 12.51
N PHE A 277 -13.41 -3.32 13.73
CA PHE A 277 -13.36 -2.40 14.86
C PHE A 277 -12.02 -2.56 15.58
N ARG A 278 -11.29 -1.46 15.79
CA ARG A 278 -10.02 -1.44 16.51
C ARG A 278 -9.94 -0.19 17.38
N GLY A 279 -10.24 -0.36 18.67
CA GLY A 279 -10.32 0.75 19.62
C GLY A 279 -11.38 1.77 19.21
N GLU A 280 -11.00 3.05 19.12
CA GLU A 280 -11.89 4.14 18.71
C GLU A 280 -12.13 4.25 17.19
N TYR A 281 -11.57 3.33 16.41
CA TYR A 281 -11.59 3.40 14.95
C TYR A 281 -12.32 2.22 14.31
N ILE A 282 -12.94 2.50 13.16
CA ILE A 282 -13.45 1.51 12.23
C ILE A 282 -12.55 1.55 11.00
N PHE A 283 -12.00 0.39 10.65
CA PHE A 283 -11.24 0.17 9.43
C PHE A 283 -12.16 -0.48 8.41
N THR A 284 -12.33 0.16 7.26
CA THR A 284 -13.14 -0.36 6.17
C THR A 284 -12.24 -0.69 4.99
N THR A 285 -12.31 -1.93 4.53
CA THR A 285 -11.68 -2.37 3.29
C THR A 285 -12.75 -2.68 2.25
N MET A 286 -12.50 -2.33 0.99
CA MET A 286 -13.41 -2.64 -0.12
C MET A 286 -12.64 -2.72 -1.43
N ASP A 287 -13.17 -3.48 -2.38
CA ASP A 287 -12.70 -3.52 -3.77
C ASP A 287 -13.52 -2.51 -4.58
N ILE A 288 -12.88 -1.48 -5.10
CA ILE A 288 -13.50 -0.45 -5.94
C ILE A 288 -13.26 -0.80 -7.40
N ARG A 289 -14.35 -0.97 -8.15
CA ARG A 289 -14.32 -1.12 -9.61
C ARG A 289 -14.40 0.26 -10.24
N VAL A 290 -13.43 0.58 -11.10
CA VAL A 290 -13.39 1.83 -11.85
C VAL A 290 -13.49 1.57 -13.35
N VAL A 291 -14.06 2.54 -14.06
CA VAL A 291 -14.21 2.50 -15.50
C VAL A 291 -12.82 2.40 -16.15
N PRO A 292 -12.58 1.43 -17.05
CA PRO A 292 -11.29 1.27 -17.68
C PRO A 292 -11.01 2.38 -18.71
N PRO A 293 -9.74 2.56 -19.10
CA PRO A 293 -9.40 3.35 -20.28
C PRO A 293 -10.14 2.88 -21.53
N VAL A 294 -10.47 3.83 -22.40
CA VAL A 294 -11.09 3.51 -23.70
C VAL A 294 -10.18 2.54 -24.47
N GLY A 295 -10.78 1.47 -24.99
CA GLY A 295 -10.07 0.37 -25.65
C GLY A 295 -9.77 -0.83 -24.75
N LEU A 296 -10.03 -0.75 -23.45
CA LEU A 296 -9.98 -1.88 -22.51
C LEU A 296 -11.40 -2.26 -22.07
N ALA A 297 -11.70 -3.57 -22.09
CA ALA A 297 -13.04 -4.08 -21.79
C ALA A 297 -13.27 -4.37 -20.29
N GLU A 298 -12.21 -4.72 -19.55
CA GLU A 298 -12.31 -5.14 -18.15
C GLU A 298 -12.20 -3.95 -17.20
N ASP A 299 -13.12 -3.86 -16.24
CA ASP A 299 -13.04 -2.88 -15.16
C ASP A 299 -11.73 -3.05 -14.37
N GLU A 300 -11.16 -1.92 -13.95
CA GLU A 300 -9.95 -1.92 -13.13
C GLU A 300 -10.33 -1.94 -11.65
N VAL A 301 -9.61 -2.71 -10.83
CA VAL A 301 -10.00 -2.97 -9.44
C VAL A 301 -8.92 -2.52 -8.47
N TYR A 302 -9.31 -1.67 -7.53
CA TYR A 302 -8.48 -1.16 -6.44
C TYR A 302 -9.03 -1.64 -5.11
N ARG A 303 -8.24 -2.44 -4.37
CA ARG A 303 -8.53 -2.74 -2.97
C ARG A 303 -8.06 -1.57 -2.12
N VAL A 304 -8.99 -0.86 -1.50
CA VAL A 304 -8.68 0.30 -0.67
C VAL A 304 -8.88 -0.01 0.81
N SER A 305 -8.14 0.69 1.67
CA SER A 305 -8.34 0.70 3.11
C SER A 305 -8.51 2.13 3.57
N VAL A 306 -9.60 2.39 4.28
CA VAL A 306 -9.88 3.68 4.92
C VAL A 306 -10.15 3.47 6.40
N LYS A 307 -9.93 4.51 7.20
CA LYS A 307 -10.19 4.53 8.64
C LYS A 307 -11.06 5.70 9.00
N GLN A 308 -12.10 5.45 9.79
CA GLN A 308 -12.95 6.47 10.38
C GLN A 308 -13.05 6.27 11.90
N PHE A 309 -13.58 7.26 12.61
CA PHE A 309 -13.92 7.10 14.02
C PHE A 309 -15.16 6.22 14.18
N ALA A 310 -15.18 5.40 15.25
CA ALA A 310 -16.33 4.58 15.60
C ALA A 310 -17.50 5.42 16.13
N LYS A 311 -17.19 6.52 16.83
CA LYS A 311 -18.16 7.54 17.24
C LYS A 311 -18.32 8.60 16.15
N PRO A 312 -19.48 9.27 16.03
CA PRO A 312 -19.70 10.34 15.07
C PRO A 312 -18.70 11.49 15.26
N ARG A 313 -17.64 11.50 14.45
CA ARG A 313 -16.57 12.49 14.49
C ARG A 313 -16.08 12.76 13.07
N GLN A 314 -15.74 14.02 12.81
CA GLN A 314 -15.23 14.46 11.52
C GLN A 314 -13.90 13.76 11.19
N GLY A 315 -13.68 13.52 9.89
CA GLY A 315 -12.45 12.98 9.36
C GLY A 315 -12.55 11.51 8.96
N VAL A 316 -12.06 11.23 7.76
CA VAL A 316 -11.74 9.89 7.28
C VAL A 316 -10.28 9.92 6.80
N PHE A 317 -9.56 8.85 7.10
CA PHE A 317 -8.15 8.72 6.75
C PHE A 317 -8.01 7.65 5.66
N PHE A 318 -7.44 8.04 4.54
CA PHE A 318 -7.00 7.08 3.54
C PHE A 318 -5.75 6.39 4.07
N LEU A 319 -5.77 5.06 4.14
CA LEU A 319 -4.65 4.30 4.68
C LEU A 319 -3.79 3.69 3.59
N SER A 320 -4.42 3.04 2.60
CA SER A 320 -3.70 2.44 1.48
C SER A 320 -4.63 2.09 0.32
N SER A 321 -4.03 1.88 -0.86
CA SER A 321 -4.63 1.14 -1.95
C SER A 321 -3.66 0.09 -2.47
N VAL A 322 -4.20 -1.04 -2.90
CA VAL A 322 -3.48 -2.07 -3.65
C VAL A 322 -4.27 -2.35 -4.91
N ARG A 323 -3.58 -2.34 -6.03
CA ARG A 323 -4.18 -2.67 -7.31
C ARG A 323 -4.34 -4.19 -7.42
N VAL A 324 -5.59 -4.63 -7.61
CA VAL A 324 -5.94 -6.04 -7.71
C VAL A 324 -5.74 -6.53 -9.15
N THR A 325 -6.06 -5.68 -10.13
CA THR A 325 -5.82 -5.98 -11.55
C THR A 325 -4.35 -5.83 -11.93
N MET A 326 -3.91 -6.59 -12.93
CA MET A 326 -2.52 -6.52 -13.42
C MET A 326 -2.23 -5.16 -14.05
N TYR A 327 -1.23 -4.45 -13.53
CA TYR A 327 -0.92 -3.07 -13.96
C TYR A 327 0.23 -2.96 -14.96
N ASN A 328 0.99 -4.02 -15.20
CA ASN A 328 2.12 -4.00 -16.14
C ASN A 328 1.69 -3.64 -17.57
N LYS A 329 0.42 -3.84 -17.94
CA LYS A 329 -0.16 -3.40 -19.22
C LYS A 329 -0.11 -1.88 -19.43
N PHE A 330 -0.03 -1.09 -18.35
CA PHE A 330 0.08 0.38 -18.40
C PHE A 330 1.52 0.90 -18.44
N ALA A 331 2.52 0.03 -18.28
CA ALA A 331 3.94 0.44 -18.20
C ALA A 331 4.42 1.21 -19.44
N SER A 332 3.77 0.98 -20.58
CA SER A 332 4.13 1.60 -21.85
C SER A 332 3.48 2.97 -22.10
N CYS A 333 2.52 3.40 -21.27
CA CYS A 333 1.82 4.69 -21.43
C CYS A 333 1.88 5.59 -20.19
N VAL A 334 2.17 5.06 -19.00
CA VAL A 334 2.23 5.84 -17.77
C VAL A 334 3.35 6.89 -17.83
N ASP A 335 3.08 8.09 -17.34
CA ASP A 335 4.11 9.11 -17.15
C ASP A 335 5.12 8.66 -16.09
N LYS A 336 6.42 8.92 -16.34
CA LYS A 336 7.50 8.51 -15.42
C LYS A 336 7.35 9.04 -14.00
N SER A 337 6.66 10.17 -13.84
CA SER A 337 6.42 10.83 -12.55
C SER A 337 5.26 10.23 -11.75
N VAL A 338 4.41 9.39 -12.37
CA VAL A 338 3.22 8.82 -11.75
C VAL A 338 3.45 7.35 -11.43
N ASP A 339 3.07 6.91 -10.23
CA ASP A 339 3.11 5.51 -9.85
C ASP A 339 2.15 4.70 -10.73
N ILE A 340 2.70 3.72 -11.44
CA ILE A 340 1.98 2.77 -12.29
C ILE A 340 0.85 2.03 -11.54
N LYS A 341 0.97 1.86 -10.22
CA LYS A 341 -0.07 1.24 -9.40
C LYS A 341 -1.33 2.09 -9.30
N LEU A 342 -1.24 3.40 -9.55
CA LEU A 342 -2.37 4.33 -9.51
C LEU A 342 -2.92 4.63 -10.92
N CYS A 343 -2.03 4.77 -11.91
CA CYS A 343 -2.38 5.24 -13.25
C CYS A 343 -3.17 4.23 -14.09
N LEU A 344 -4.20 4.73 -14.80
CA LEU A 344 -4.86 4.04 -15.90
C LEU A 344 -4.59 4.82 -17.19
N CYS A 345 -4.07 4.19 -18.24
CA CYS A 345 -3.81 4.85 -19.52
C CYS A 345 -3.95 3.88 -20.71
N ALA A 346 -4.00 4.40 -21.93
CA ALA A 346 -4.01 3.61 -23.16
C ALA A 346 -3.09 4.26 -24.20
N LYS A 347 -2.39 3.44 -25.00
CA LYS A 347 -1.47 3.91 -26.06
C LYS A 347 -2.19 4.56 -27.23
N GLU A 348 -3.33 3.99 -27.63
CA GLU A 348 -4.17 4.52 -28.69
C GLU A 348 -5.38 5.19 -28.06
N GLN A 349 -5.52 6.50 -28.23
CA GLN A 349 -6.76 7.20 -27.92
C GLN A 349 -7.80 6.77 -28.96
N THR A 350 -8.41 5.60 -28.79
CA THR A 350 -9.50 5.15 -29.65
C THR A 350 -10.71 6.06 -29.46
N THR A 351 -11.23 6.53 -30.58
CA THR A 351 -12.43 7.36 -30.86
C THR A 351 -13.12 8.10 -29.70
N ASP A 352 -13.32 9.40 -29.92
CA ASP A 352 -14.03 10.38 -29.08
C ASP A 352 -15.43 9.96 -28.56
N ALA A 353 -16.06 8.94 -29.15
CA ALA A 353 -17.41 8.49 -28.82
C ALA A 353 -17.52 7.87 -27.40
N ASN A 354 -16.62 6.95 -27.04
CA ASN A 354 -16.69 6.26 -25.73
C ASN A 354 -16.32 7.19 -24.55
N LYS A 355 -15.47 8.20 -24.79
CA LYS A 355 -15.17 9.23 -23.76
C LYS A 355 -16.41 10.08 -23.44
N LYS A 356 -17.28 10.36 -24.41
CA LYS A 356 -18.50 11.17 -24.23
C LYS A 356 -19.57 10.48 -23.40
N GLU A 357 -19.56 9.15 -23.29
CA GLU A 357 -20.47 8.39 -22.43
C GLU A 357 -20.09 8.50 -20.94
N VAL A 358 -18.80 8.60 -20.64
CA VAL A 358 -18.29 8.61 -19.26
C VAL A 358 -18.10 10.04 -18.75
N PHE A 359 -17.63 10.94 -19.61
CA PHE A 359 -17.31 12.32 -19.27
C PHE A 359 -18.20 13.31 -20.03
N LEU A 360 -18.45 14.46 -19.41
CA LEU A 360 -18.94 15.66 -20.08
C LEU A 360 -17.82 16.25 -20.94
N HIS A 361 -18.16 17.15 -21.88
CA HIS A 361 -17.20 17.77 -22.80
C HIS A 361 -16.03 18.50 -22.10
N ASN A 362 -16.22 18.90 -20.85
CA ASN A 362 -15.21 19.56 -20.01
C ASN A 362 -14.40 18.58 -19.13
N GLY A 363 -14.52 17.27 -19.33
CA GLY A 363 -13.79 16.24 -18.58
C GLY A 363 -14.40 15.88 -17.21
N VAL A 364 -15.53 16.48 -16.83
CA VAL A 364 -16.25 16.13 -15.59
C VAL A 364 -16.91 14.75 -15.76
N PRO A 365 -16.76 13.80 -14.83
CA PRO A 365 -17.48 12.53 -14.88
C PRO A 365 -18.99 12.75 -14.83
N ARG A 366 -19.75 12.14 -15.76
CA ARG A 366 -21.22 12.21 -15.75
C ARG A 366 -21.81 11.53 -14.53
N LYS A 367 -21.25 10.37 -14.17
CA LYS A 367 -21.65 9.57 -13.02
C LYS A 367 -20.45 9.16 -12.18
N MET A 368 -20.70 8.88 -10.91
CA MET A 368 -19.79 8.21 -9.99
C MET A 368 -20.63 7.28 -9.13
N PHE A 369 -20.28 6.00 -9.05
CA PHE A 369 -21.04 4.99 -8.30
C PHE A 369 -22.55 5.03 -8.59
N GLY A 370 -22.92 5.21 -9.86
CA GLY A 370 -24.31 5.29 -10.32
C GLY A 370 -25.02 6.63 -10.13
N SER A 371 -24.50 7.55 -9.32
CA SER A 371 -25.08 8.88 -9.09
C SER A 371 -24.65 9.89 -10.14
N ASP A 372 -25.59 10.68 -10.65
CA ASP A 372 -25.34 11.76 -11.60
C ASP A 372 -24.61 12.94 -10.94
N THR A 373 -23.62 13.49 -11.64
CA THR A 373 -22.91 14.70 -11.22
C THR A 373 -23.73 15.94 -11.52
N THR A 374 -24.18 16.63 -10.47
CA THR A 374 -24.70 18.00 -10.57
C THR A 374 -23.53 18.97 -10.68
N VAL A 375 -23.55 19.81 -11.72
CA VAL A 375 -22.51 20.80 -12.00
C VAL A 375 -23.06 22.19 -11.77
N ARG A 376 -22.40 22.98 -10.92
CA ARG A 376 -22.69 24.41 -10.73
C ARG A 376 -21.51 25.23 -11.23
N ASP A 377 -21.75 26.10 -12.20
CA ASP A 377 -20.76 27.06 -12.67
C ASP A 377 -20.61 28.20 -11.66
N LEU A 378 -19.37 28.43 -11.21
CA LEU A 378 -19.00 29.51 -10.29
C LEU A 378 -18.27 30.65 -11.00
N ASP A 379 -17.72 30.41 -12.20
CA ASP A 379 -17.09 31.44 -13.03
C ASP A 379 -16.93 30.95 -14.47
N SER A 380 -17.66 31.56 -15.40
CA SER A 380 -17.38 31.52 -16.86
C SER A 380 -17.23 30.11 -17.46
N ASN A 381 -18.01 29.11 -17.01
CA ASN A 381 -17.88 27.68 -17.35
C ASN A 381 -16.49 27.09 -17.09
N CYS A 382 -15.74 27.73 -16.19
CA CYS A 382 -14.34 27.48 -15.93
C CYS A 382 -14.13 26.84 -14.56
N LEU A 383 -14.68 27.49 -13.53
CA LEU A 383 -14.67 27.01 -12.16
C LEU A 383 -15.99 26.30 -11.88
N LEU A 384 -15.94 24.98 -11.74
CA LEU A 384 -17.11 24.14 -11.60
C LEU A 384 -17.14 23.52 -10.20
N PHE A 385 -18.25 23.72 -9.49
CA PHE A 385 -18.53 23.01 -8.24
C PHE A 385 -19.38 21.78 -8.55
N LEU A 386 -18.88 20.61 -8.14
CA LEU A 386 -19.48 19.32 -8.48
C LEU A 386 -20.09 18.71 -7.22
N ARG A 387 -21.32 18.23 -7.34
CA ARG A 387 -22.00 17.51 -6.27
C ARG A 387 -22.62 16.22 -6.80
N ARG A 388 -22.52 15.16 -6.01
CA ARG A 388 -23.17 13.88 -6.28
C ARG A 388 -23.92 13.42 -5.04
N ASN A 389 -25.21 13.14 -5.18
CA ASN A 389 -26.05 12.72 -4.06
C ASN A 389 -26.24 11.21 -4.10
N TYR A 390 -25.97 10.55 -2.99
CA TYR A 390 -26.06 9.10 -2.86
C TYR A 390 -27.19 8.76 -1.90
N GLY A 391 -28.38 8.55 -2.49
CA GLY A 391 -29.61 8.39 -1.73
C GLY A 391 -29.89 9.56 -0.79
N SER A 392 -30.51 9.27 0.35
CA SER A 392 -30.79 10.26 1.39
C SER A 392 -29.60 10.50 2.35
N PHE A 393 -28.65 9.57 2.42
CA PHE A 393 -27.69 9.47 3.51
C PHE A 393 -26.33 10.09 3.23
N SER A 394 -25.92 10.25 1.97
CA SER A 394 -24.59 10.80 1.69
C SER A 394 -24.48 11.59 0.40
N PHE A 395 -23.40 12.36 0.28
CA PHE A 395 -23.06 13.08 -0.95
C PHE A 395 -21.55 13.34 -1.04
N GLY A 396 -21.04 13.45 -2.26
CA GLY A 396 -19.66 13.84 -2.57
C GLY A 396 -19.58 15.26 -3.11
N LEU A 397 -18.52 15.98 -2.78
CA LEU A 397 -18.23 17.34 -3.26
C LEU A 397 -16.83 17.42 -3.88
N GLU A 398 -16.74 18.08 -5.02
CA GLU A 398 -15.49 18.38 -5.70
C GLU A 398 -15.51 19.77 -6.31
N VAL A 399 -14.34 20.27 -6.68
CA VAL A 399 -14.19 21.48 -7.47
C VAL A 399 -13.23 21.23 -8.62
N ALA A 400 -13.54 21.77 -9.80
CA ALA A 400 -12.73 21.64 -10.99
C ALA A 400 -12.44 23.01 -11.60
N ASN A 401 -11.19 23.22 -11.99
CA ASN A 401 -10.80 24.30 -12.89
C ASN A 401 -10.51 23.68 -14.25
N VAL A 402 -11.44 23.80 -15.20
CA VAL A 402 -11.32 23.15 -16.51
C VAL A 402 -10.60 24.00 -17.55
N CYS A 403 -10.31 25.26 -17.26
CA CYS A 403 -9.65 26.15 -18.21
C CYS A 403 -8.13 25.98 -18.25
N PRO A 404 -7.48 26.34 -19.37
CA PRO A 404 -6.03 26.29 -19.52
C PRO A 404 -5.27 27.51 -18.96
N ASN A 405 -5.94 28.63 -18.70
CA ASN A 405 -5.29 29.95 -18.59
C ASN A 405 -5.65 30.75 -17.33
N ARG A 406 -6.17 30.11 -16.29
CA ARG A 406 -6.53 30.78 -15.04
C ARG A 406 -6.24 29.88 -13.85
N THR A 407 -5.86 30.49 -12.73
CA THR A 407 -5.71 29.82 -11.44
C THR A 407 -6.71 30.42 -10.46
N TYR A 408 -7.30 29.60 -9.59
CA TYR A 408 -8.24 30.07 -8.58
C TYR A 408 -7.72 29.79 -7.17
N THR A 409 -8.00 30.68 -6.22
CA THR A 409 -8.00 30.33 -4.81
C THR A 409 -9.45 30.05 -4.41
N PHE A 410 -9.71 28.85 -3.89
CA PHE A 410 -11.03 28.39 -3.50
C PHE A 410 -11.04 28.06 -2.00
N LYS A 411 -12.03 28.57 -1.27
CA LYS A 411 -12.23 28.23 0.14
C LYS A 411 -13.67 27.82 0.39
N LEU A 412 -13.88 26.56 0.73
CA LEU A 412 -15.16 26.03 1.19
C LEU A 412 -15.29 26.21 2.70
N THR A 413 -16.38 26.84 3.13
CA THR A 413 -16.76 27.00 4.54
C THR A 413 -18.23 26.61 4.72
N GLY A 414 -18.67 26.46 5.96
CA GLY A 414 -20.07 26.16 6.28
C GLY A 414 -20.19 25.34 7.55
N SER A 415 -21.43 25.06 7.97
CA SER A 415 -21.66 24.23 9.15
C SER A 415 -21.62 22.74 8.82
N MET A 416 -20.97 21.97 9.70
CA MET A 416 -20.94 20.51 9.62
C MET A 416 -22.12 19.84 10.36
N ASN A 417 -22.75 20.51 11.34
CA ASN A 417 -23.91 20.04 12.13
C ASN A 417 -23.90 18.51 12.39
N GLN A 418 -25.05 17.85 12.18
CA GLN A 418 -25.27 16.41 12.35
C GLN A 418 -24.76 15.57 11.17
N ARG A 419 -23.63 15.96 10.57
CA ARG A 419 -23.04 15.28 9.40
C ARG A 419 -21.57 15.03 9.64
N ILE A 420 -21.06 13.92 9.14
CA ILE A 420 -19.65 13.56 9.17
C ILE A 420 -19.07 13.85 7.80
N PHE A 421 -18.08 14.73 7.76
CA PHE A 421 -17.30 15.07 6.59
C PHE A 421 -16.00 14.28 6.62
N SER A 422 -15.59 13.76 5.46
CA SER A 422 -14.31 13.06 5.33
C SER A 422 -13.11 14.00 5.51
N LYS A 423 -13.24 15.27 5.10
CA LYS A 423 -12.32 16.37 5.41
C LYS A 423 -13.10 17.48 6.12
N SER A 424 -12.62 17.90 7.30
CA SER A 424 -13.25 18.98 8.07
C SER A 424 -13.19 20.32 7.34
N LEU A 425 -14.22 21.15 7.53
CA LEU A 425 -14.23 22.52 7.05
C LEU A 425 -13.48 23.44 8.03
N PRO A 426 -12.85 24.53 7.53
CA PRO A 426 -12.82 24.97 6.13
C PRO A 426 -11.80 24.21 5.27
N VAL A 427 -12.07 24.09 3.97
CA VAL A 427 -11.13 23.51 2.97
C VAL A 427 -10.66 24.62 2.03
N GLY A 428 -9.37 24.94 2.05
CA GLY A 428 -8.74 25.93 1.17
C GLY A 428 -7.82 25.27 0.16
N LEU A 429 -7.93 25.64 -1.12
CA LEU A 429 -7.16 25.07 -2.23
C LEU A 429 -6.73 26.17 -3.22
N GLU A 430 -5.59 25.97 -3.85
CA GLU A 430 -5.22 26.66 -5.09
C GLU A 430 -5.50 25.69 -6.26
N LEU A 431 -6.32 26.12 -7.20
CA LEU A 431 -6.82 25.32 -8.32
C LEU A 431 -6.12 25.79 -9.59
N PHE A 432 -5.07 25.07 -9.97
CA PHE A 432 -4.32 25.32 -11.20
C PHE A 432 -5.16 24.99 -12.44
N PRO A 433 -4.76 25.48 -13.63
CA PRO A 433 -5.43 25.13 -14.88
C PRO A 433 -5.63 23.63 -15.06
N LYS A 434 -6.78 23.21 -15.60
CA LYS A 434 -7.10 21.80 -15.93
C LYS A 434 -6.99 20.83 -14.73
N THR A 435 -7.24 21.28 -13.50
CA THR A 435 -7.21 20.42 -12.31
C THR A 435 -8.58 20.14 -11.73
N PHE A 436 -8.71 18.97 -11.11
CA PHE A 436 -9.87 18.52 -10.36
C PHE A 436 -9.42 18.21 -8.94
N HIS A 437 -10.19 18.62 -7.93
CA HIS A 437 -9.83 18.42 -6.54
C HIS A 437 -11.00 17.86 -5.74
N PHE A 438 -10.75 16.77 -5.05
CA PHE A 438 -11.71 16.20 -4.12
C PHE A 438 -11.79 17.04 -2.84
N LEU A 439 -12.96 17.65 -2.60
CA LEU A 439 -13.17 18.49 -1.44
C LEU A 439 -13.47 17.64 -0.21
N THR A 440 -14.56 16.89 -0.24
CA THR A 440 -15.01 16.07 0.89
C THR A 440 -16.17 15.17 0.45
N SER A 441 -16.39 14.11 1.20
CA SER A 441 -17.60 13.28 1.13
C SER A 441 -18.28 13.35 2.49
N VAL A 442 -19.60 13.30 2.48
CA VAL A 442 -20.41 13.60 3.66
C VAL A 442 -21.38 12.46 3.92
N TYR A 443 -21.41 11.99 5.16
CA TYR A 443 -22.36 11.02 5.67
C TYR A 443 -23.30 11.65 6.71
N LYS A 444 -24.60 11.43 6.54
CA LYS A 444 -25.64 11.86 7.47
C LYS A 444 -25.91 10.70 8.43
N TYR A 445 -25.38 10.80 9.65
CA TYR A 445 -25.51 9.74 10.65
C TYR A 445 -26.88 9.73 11.35
N LEU A 446 -27.68 10.79 11.17
CA LEU A 446 -29.08 10.86 11.59
C LEU A 446 -29.99 10.88 10.36
N SER A 447 -31.04 10.07 10.37
CA SER A 447 -31.98 9.89 9.26
C SER A 447 -32.83 11.14 8.97
N LYS A 448 -33.01 12.03 9.95
CA LYS A 448 -33.58 13.37 9.79
C LYS A 448 -32.54 14.41 10.24
N VAL A 449 -31.80 14.97 9.29
CA VAL A 449 -31.00 16.17 9.55
C VAL A 449 -31.89 17.37 9.22
N ASN A 450 -32.38 18.05 10.26
CA ASN A 450 -33.33 19.17 10.11
C ASN A 450 -32.64 20.47 9.70
N ASP A 451 -31.31 20.58 9.91
CA ASP A 451 -30.60 21.81 9.59
C ASP A 451 -30.24 21.89 8.11
N PRO A 452 -30.47 23.03 7.44
CA PRO A 452 -30.02 23.24 6.07
C PRO A 452 -28.50 23.05 5.98
N LEU A 453 -28.05 22.50 4.85
CA LEU A 453 -26.64 22.51 4.50
C LEU A 453 -26.34 23.96 4.06
N GLU A 454 -25.42 24.66 4.73
CA GLU A 454 -25.08 26.07 4.45
C GLU A 454 -23.60 26.23 4.04
N LEU A 455 -23.19 25.51 3.00
CA LEU A 455 -21.87 25.63 2.41
C LEU A 455 -21.73 26.90 1.56
N LYS A 456 -20.61 27.59 1.77
CA LYS A 456 -20.22 28.80 1.04
C LYS A 456 -18.84 28.59 0.43
N ALA A 457 -18.68 29.01 -0.83
CA ALA A 457 -17.42 29.00 -1.54
C ALA A 457 -16.95 30.44 -1.76
N SER A 458 -15.83 30.81 -1.14
CA SER A 458 -15.15 32.08 -1.43
C SER A 458 -14.10 31.85 -2.51
N VAL A 459 -14.15 32.66 -3.56
CA VAL A 459 -13.33 32.45 -4.77
C VAL A 459 -12.54 33.70 -5.13
N ARG A 460 -11.26 33.51 -5.43
CA ARG A 460 -10.41 34.52 -6.07
C ARG A 460 -9.81 33.94 -7.35
N ILE A 461 -9.56 34.80 -8.33
CA ILE A 461 -9.06 34.41 -9.65
C ILE A 461 -7.76 35.13 -9.98
N LYS A 462 -6.81 34.41 -10.58
CA LYS A 462 -5.59 34.96 -11.21
C LYS A 462 -5.58 34.52 -12.67
N LYS A 463 -5.62 35.47 -13.60
CA LYS A 463 -5.54 35.20 -15.04
C LYS A 463 -4.08 35.04 -15.45
N ASP A 464 -3.82 34.23 -16.48
CA ASP A 464 -2.47 34.07 -17.01
C ASP A 464 -1.87 35.43 -17.44
N GLY A 465 -0.59 35.66 -17.15
CA GLY A 465 0.08 36.95 -17.33
C GLY A 465 -0.21 38.03 -16.27
N THR A 466 -1.01 37.73 -15.24
CA THR A 466 -1.24 38.65 -14.11
C THR A 466 -0.64 38.12 -12.80
N ASN A 467 -0.10 39.01 -11.97
CA ASN A 467 0.52 38.65 -10.69
C ASN A 467 -0.41 38.78 -9.48
N THR A 468 -1.64 39.27 -9.67
CA THR A 468 -2.58 39.58 -8.59
C THR A 468 -3.86 38.76 -8.69
N PHE A 469 -4.36 38.30 -7.53
CA PHE A 469 -5.66 37.65 -7.44
C PHE A 469 -6.78 38.69 -7.28
N THR A 470 -7.81 38.60 -8.10
CA THR A 470 -9.04 39.40 -8.00
C THR A 470 -10.11 38.61 -7.25
N ASN A 471 -10.86 39.27 -6.36
CA ASN A 471 -11.96 38.61 -5.63
C ASN A 471 -13.20 38.46 -6.53
N LEU A 472 -13.70 37.23 -6.68
CA LEU A 472 -14.94 36.95 -7.39
C LEU A 472 -16.16 36.93 -6.46
N GLY A 473 -15.94 36.88 -5.15
CA GLY A 473 -17.00 36.91 -4.13
C GLY A 473 -17.18 35.57 -3.42
N THR A 474 -18.33 35.45 -2.74
CA THR A 474 -18.72 34.25 -2.00
C THR A 474 -20.05 33.73 -2.52
N PHE A 475 -20.08 32.47 -2.92
CA PHE A 475 -21.25 31.80 -3.49
C PHE A 475 -21.82 30.81 -2.47
N SER A 476 -23.14 30.76 -2.29
CA SER A 476 -23.78 29.58 -1.70
C SER A 476 -23.59 28.41 -2.68
N VAL A 477 -23.22 27.22 -2.20
CA VAL A 477 -22.94 26.02 -3.04
C VAL A 477 -23.69 24.77 -2.59
N THR A 478 -24.80 25.01 -1.91
CA THR A 478 -25.66 24.00 -1.27
C THR A 478 -26.76 23.50 -2.17
#